data_AF-A0A415RHT6-F1
#
_entry.id   AF-A0A415RHT6-F1
#
_cell.length_a   1.000
_cell.length_b   1.000
_cell.length_c   1.000
_cell.angle_alpha   90.00
_cell.angle_beta   90.00
_cell.angle_gamma   90.00
#
_symmetry.space_group_name_H-M   'P 1'
#
loop_
_entity.id
_entity.type
_entity.pdbx_description
1 polymer ?
#
loop_
_entity_poly.entity_id
_entity_poly.type
_entity_poly.pdbx_seq_one_letter_code
_entity_poly.pdbx_strand_id
1 'polypeptide(L)'
;MDVVSIDETNEKNFILLLYDKILNEANAYRIIGYLKYYVTDCENFTIQFNVNSKTGAKGVNFKDIKILSLGQKVVAMLDFILGYSEYSEDYRPLIIDQPEDNLDNSYIYYNLVKQLRDTKEKRQIILATHNATIVTNSMSDLVCVMDSDGRNGWIKRYGYPGNKIIKKEIVNCLEGGIESFKHKQEIYKEVLK
;
A
#
# COMPACT_ATOMS: atom_id res chain seq x y z
N MET A 1 -0.91 -46.41 -28.28
CA MET A 1 -2.08 -45.50 -28.32
C MET A 1 -2.04 -44.83 -29.66
N ASP A 2 -2.99 -45.13 -30.52
CA ASP A 2 -3.07 -44.52 -31.84
C ASP A 2 -3.36 -43.03 -31.69
N VAL A 3 -2.50 -42.21 -32.27
CA VAL A 3 -2.65 -40.76 -32.26
C VAL A 3 -3.70 -40.42 -33.30
N VAL A 4 -4.89 -40.04 -32.85
CA VAL A 4 -6.02 -39.68 -33.71
C VAL A 4 -6.06 -38.16 -33.90
N SER A 5 -6.53 -37.68 -35.05
CA SER A 5 -6.73 -36.24 -35.31
C SER A 5 -7.77 -35.65 -34.35
N ILE A 6 -7.54 -34.42 -33.88
CA ILE A 6 -8.51 -33.68 -33.07
C ILE A 6 -9.61 -33.18 -34.02
N ASP A 7 -10.72 -33.92 -34.08
CA ASP A 7 -11.95 -33.53 -34.74
C ASP A 7 -13.10 -33.50 -33.72
N GLU A 8 -14.22 -32.86 -34.06
CA GLU A 8 -15.37 -32.69 -33.15
C GLU A 8 -15.93 -34.02 -32.61
N THR A 9 -15.73 -35.13 -33.34
CA THR A 9 -16.23 -36.45 -32.94
C THR A 9 -15.30 -37.07 -31.90
N ASN A 10 -13.99 -36.99 -32.13
CA ASN A 10 -12.97 -37.48 -31.21
C ASN A 10 -12.92 -36.66 -29.91
N GLU A 11 -13.17 -35.35 -29.98
CA GLU A 11 -13.30 -34.49 -28.81
C GLU A 11 -14.50 -34.92 -27.94
N LYS A 12 -15.67 -35.10 -28.54
CA LYS A 12 -16.87 -35.60 -27.83
C LYS A 12 -16.64 -36.97 -27.20
N ASN A 13 -16.03 -37.89 -27.93
CA ASN A 13 -15.72 -39.23 -27.43
C ASN A 13 -14.72 -39.19 -26.26
N PHE A 14 -13.70 -38.33 -26.34
CA PHE A 14 -12.75 -38.14 -25.26
C PHE A 14 -13.41 -37.56 -24.00
N ILE A 15 -14.28 -36.57 -24.16
CA ILE A 15 -15.06 -35.99 -23.06
C ILE A 15 -15.95 -37.05 -22.41
N LEU A 16 -16.64 -37.89 -23.19
CA LEU A 16 -17.46 -38.99 -22.68
C LEU A 16 -16.64 -40.03 -21.92
N LEU A 17 -15.47 -40.41 -22.43
CA LEU A 17 -14.54 -41.31 -21.73
C LEU A 17 -14.03 -40.70 -20.42
N LEU A 18 -13.78 -39.39 -20.41
CA LEU A 18 -13.38 -38.66 -19.20
C LEU A 18 -14.52 -38.68 -18.18
N TYR A 19 -15.75 -38.43 -18.61
CA TYR A 19 -16.93 -38.50 -17.76
C TYR A 19 -17.13 -39.89 -17.16
N ASP A 20 -17.02 -40.97 -17.94
CA ASP A 20 -17.19 -42.33 -17.43
C ASP A 20 -16.10 -42.72 -16.42
N LYS A 21 -14.86 -42.29 -16.67
CA LYS A 21 -13.74 -42.50 -15.74
C LYS A 21 -13.84 -41.67 -14.46
N ILE A 22 -14.44 -40.48 -14.52
CA ILE A 22 -14.57 -39.58 -13.36
C ILE A 22 -15.85 -39.89 -12.59
N LEU A 23 -17.01 -39.95 -13.26
CA LEU A 23 -18.36 -40.09 -12.70
C LEU A 23 -18.78 -41.56 -12.54
N ASN A 24 -17.99 -42.34 -11.80
CA ASN A 24 -18.36 -43.70 -11.41
C ASN A 24 -18.55 -43.82 -9.89
N GLU A 25 -19.20 -44.90 -9.45
CA GLU A 25 -19.51 -45.13 -8.03
C GLU A 25 -18.25 -45.16 -7.15
N ALA A 26 -17.12 -45.64 -7.68
CA ALA A 26 -15.84 -45.66 -6.94
C ALA A 26 -15.31 -44.25 -6.63
N ASN A 27 -15.64 -43.27 -7.46
CA ASN A 27 -15.26 -41.87 -7.29
C ASN A 27 -16.36 -41.00 -6.67
N ALA A 28 -17.58 -41.52 -6.47
CA ALA A 28 -18.73 -40.75 -6.00
C ALA A 28 -18.44 -40.03 -4.67
N TYR A 29 -17.78 -40.68 -3.72
CA TYR A 29 -17.40 -40.04 -2.45
C TYR A 29 -16.42 -38.88 -2.64
N ARG A 30 -15.46 -39.00 -3.56
CA ARG A 30 -14.48 -37.95 -3.87
C ARG A 30 -15.15 -36.75 -4.55
N ILE A 31 -16.08 -37.01 -5.46
CA ILE A 31 -16.87 -35.97 -6.13
C ILE A 31 -17.77 -35.25 -5.11
N ILE A 32 -18.49 -35.98 -4.26
CA ILE A 32 -19.31 -35.40 -3.21
C ILE A 32 -18.44 -34.59 -2.23
N GLY A 33 -17.27 -35.09 -1.87
CA GLY A 33 -16.30 -34.37 -1.03
C GLY A 33 -15.82 -33.07 -1.68
N TYR A 34 -15.44 -33.12 -2.95
CA TYR A 34 -15.04 -31.93 -3.72
C TYR A 34 -16.19 -30.93 -3.84
N LEU A 35 -17.41 -31.36 -4.15
CA LEU A 35 -18.58 -30.48 -4.26
C LEU A 35 -18.96 -29.89 -2.91
N LYS A 36 -18.90 -30.66 -1.82
CA LYS A 36 -19.10 -30.13 -0.47
C LYS A 36 -18.07 -29.08 -0.15
N TYR A 37 -16.78 -29.37 -0.37
CA TYR A 37 -15.69 -28.43 -0.16
C TYR A 37 -15.87 -27.17 -1.00
N TYR A 38 -16.15 -27.33 -2.29
CA TYR A 38 -16.42 -26.23 -3.21
C TYR A 38 -17.57 -25.37 -2.71
N VAL A 39 -18.75 -25.94 -2.43
CA VAL A 39 -19.91 -25.18 -1.94
C VAL A 39 -19.66 -24.51 -0.58
N THR A 40 -18.85 -25.12 0.31
CA THR A 40 -18.56 -24.53 1.62
C THR A 40 -17.46 -23.46 1.58
N ASP A 41 -16.53 -23.51 0.62
CA ASP A 41 -15.28 -22.75 0.66
C ASP A 41 -15.03 -21.91 -0.61
N CYS A 42 -15.93 -21.95 -1.61
CA CYS A 42 -15.78 -21.25 -2.90
C CYS A 42 -15.77 -19.72 -2.82
N GLU A 43 -16.12 -19.13 -1.68
CA GLU A 43 -16.23 -17.67 -1.52
C GLU A 43 -15.15 -17.06 -0.61
N ASN A 44 -14.17 -17.85 -0.17
CA ASN A 44 -13.08 -17.35 0.66
C ASN A 44 -11.98 -16.68 -0.18
N PHE A 45 -12.30 -15.52 -0.75
CA PHE A 45 -11.31 -14.67 -1.42
C PHE A 45 -10.43 -13.95 -0.41
N THR A 46 -9.13 -13.92 -0.71
CA THR A 46 -8.15 -13.19 0.10
C THR A 46 -7.19 -12.42 -0.79
N ILE A 47 -6.62 -11.35 -0.25
CA ILE A 47 -5.61 -10.56 -0.92
C ILE A 47 -4.27 -10.87 -0.26
N GLN A 48 -3.30 -11.27 -1.08
CA GLN A 48 -1.94 -11.51 -0.63
C GLN A 48 -1.03 -10.38 -1.10
N PHE A 49 -0.17 -9.92 -0.20
CA PHE A 49 0.80 -8.86 -0.49
C PHE A 49 2.22 -9.39 -0.38
N ASN A 50 3.08 -8.96 -1.31
CA ASN A 50 4.50 -9.26 -1.24
C ASN A 50 5.17 -8.41 -0.16
N VAL A 51 5.42 -8.99 1.01
CA VAL A 51 6.03 -8.29 2.16
C VAL A 51 7.50 -7.94 1.94
N ASN A 52 8.14 -8.49 0.90
CA ASN A 52 9.52 -8.19 0.55
C ASN A 52 9.66 -7.06 -0.46
N SER A 53 8.56 -6.55 -1.02
CA SER A 53 8.57 -5.56 -2.11
C SER A 53 9.38 -4.28 -1.79
N LYS A 54 9.58 -3.97 -0.51
CA LYS A 54 10.13 -2.69 -0.04
C LYS A 54 11.09 -2.78 1.15
N THR A 55 11.50 -3.99 1.51
CA THR A 55 12.41 -4.26 2.64
C THR A 55 13.85 -4.53 2.21
N GLY A 56 14.15 -4.43 0.90
CA GLY A 56 15.46 -4.77 0.33
C GLY A 56 15.76 -6.28 0.32
N ALA A 57 14.85 -7.11 0.85
CA ALA A 57 14.97 -8.56 0.84
C ALA A 57 14.80 -9.12 -0.58
N LYS A 58 15.68 -10.05 -0.97
CA LYS A 58 15.57 -10.75 -2.25
C LYS A 58 14.47 -11.81 -2.20
N GLY A 59 13.69 -11.90 -3.28
CA GLY A 59 12.65 -12.91 -3.45
C GLY A 59 11.26 -12.42 -3.09
N VAL A 60 10.25 -13.12 -3.61
CA VAL A 60 8.84 -12.79 -3.42
C VAL A 60 8.30 -13.58 -2.22
N ASN A 61 7.67 -12.88 -1.27
CA ASN A 61 7.03 -13.50 -0.12
C ASN A 61 5.61 -12.97 0.02
N PHE A 62 4.66 -13.67 -0.59
CA PHE A 62 3.25 -13.33 -0.50
C PHE A 62 2.68 -13.80 0.84
N LYS A 63 2.07 -12.87 1.58
CA LYS A 63 1.33 -13.16 2.80
C LYS A 63 -0.09 -12.64 2.68
N ASP A 64 -1.02 -13.41 3.21
CA ASP A 64 -2.43 -13.03 3.34
C ASP A 64 -2.56 -11.77 4.23
N ILE A 65 -3.38 -10.81 3.81
CA ILE A 65 -3.65 -9.58 4.56
C ILE A 65 -4.06 -9.86 6.02
N LYS A 66 -4.74 -10.97 6.30
CA LYS A 66 -5.19 -11.37 7.64
C LYS A 66 -4.02 -11.64 8.59
N ILE A 67 -2.87 -12.09 8.09
CA ILE A 67 -1.69 -12.44 8.89
C ILE A 67 -0.58 -11.38 8.86
N LEU A 68 -0.78 -10.27 8.16
CA LEU A 68 0.17 -9.16 8.13
C LEU A 68 0.21 -8.41 9.48
N SER A 69 1.39 -7.92 9.85
CA SER A 69 1.52 -6.97 10.95
C SER A 69 0.77 -5.67 10.64
N LEU A 70 0.47 -4.85 11.66
CA LEU A 70 -0.25 -3.60 11.45
C LEU A 70 0.47 -2.67 10.46
N GLY A 71 1.79 -2.48 10.61
CA GLY A 71 2.58 -1.69 9.66
C GLY A 71 2.56 -2.30 8.25
N GLN A 72 2.65 -3.63 8.11
CA GLN A 72 2.56 -4.29 6.81
C GLN A 72 1.19 -4.09 6.15
N LYS A 73 0.09 -4.05 6.92
CA LYS A 73 -1.25 -3.74 6.41
C LYS A 73 -1.33 -2.31 5.90
N VAL A 74 -0.77 -1.34 6.62
CA VAL A 74 -0.73 0.07 6.19
C VAL A 74 0.05 0.20 4.88
N VAL A 75 1.23 -0.41 4.78
CA VAL A 75 2.03 -0.46 3.55
C VAL A 75 1.24 -1.04 2.38
N ALA A 76 0.63 -2.22 2.58
CA ALA A 76 -0.17 -2.89 1.57
C ALA A 76 -1.34 -2.03 1.08
N MET A 77 -2.04 -1.36 2.00
CA MET A 77 -3.18 -0.51 1.70
C MET A 77 -2.77 0.76 0.94
N LEU A 78 -1.70 1.43 1.37
CA LEU A 78 -1.16 2.60 0.67
C LEU A 78 -0.70 2.25 -0.74
N ASP A 79 0.00 1.13 -0.90
CA ASP A 79 0.47 0.65 -2.21
C ASP A 79 -0.70 0.34 -3.13
N PHE A 80 -1.74 -0.29 -2.60
CA PHE A 80 -2.96 -0.55 -3.34
C PHE A 80 -3.66 0.75 -3.76
N ILE A 81 -3.90 1.70 -2.83
CA ILE A 81 -4.61 2.95 -3.13
C ILE A 81 -3.85 3.81 -4.14
N LEU A 82 -2.54 3.95 -3.96
CA LEU A 82 -1.70 4.78 -4.83
C LEU A 82 -1.54 4.10 -6.21
N GLY A 83 -1.34 2.78 -6.25
CA GLY A 83 -1.21 2.03 -7.51
C GLY A 83 -2.53 1.84 -8.27
N TYR A 84 -3.67 1.75 -7.58
CA TYR A 84 -4.99 1.55 -8.20
C TYR A 84 -5.36 2.67 -9.18
N SER A 85 -4.87 3.88 -8.94
CA SER A 85 -5.11 5.04 -9.83
C SER A 85 -4.62 4.81 -11.26
N GLU A 86 -3.51 4.08 -11.44
CA GLU A 86 -3.00 3.75 -12.79
C GLU A 86 -3.84 2.68 -13.49
N TYR A 87 -4.35 1.71 -12.73
CA TYR A 87 -5.12 0.61 -13.29
C TYR A 87 -6.57 1.00 -13.65
N SER A 88 -7.17 1.85 -12.82
CA SER A 88 -8.59 2.23 -12.94
C SER A 88 -8.82 3.57 -13.66
N GLU A 89 -7.73 4.25 -14.08
CA GLU A 89 -7.75 5.61 -14.61
C GLU A 89 -8.47 6.62 -13.68
N ASP A 90 -8.46 6.35 -12.37
CA ASP A 90 -9.08 7.19 -11.34
C ASP A 90 -8.07 8.14 -10.70
N TYR A 91 -8.15 9.40 -11.11
CA TYR A 91 -7.27 10.49 -10.65
C TYR A 91 -8.00 11.55 -9.79
N ARG A 92 -9.11 11.19 -9.15
CA ARG A 92 -9.82 12.09 -8.23
C ARG A 92 -8.91 12.58 -7.10
N PRO A 93 -9.20 13.68 -6.40
CA PRO A 93 -8.41 14.08 -5.24
C PRO A 93 -8.32 12.97 -4.18
N LEU A 94 -7.14 12.79 -3.59
CA LEU A 94 -6.89 11.83 -2.52
C LEU A 94 -6.64 12.57 -1.21
N ILE A 95 -7.45 12.27 -0.19
CA ILE A 95 -7.28 12.83 1.16
C ILE A 95 -6.82 11.69 2.08
N ILE A 96 -5.68 11.85 2.74
CA ILE A 96 -5.15 10.85 3.68
C ILE A 96 -4.80 11.55 4.98
N ASP A 97 -5.30 11.01 6.08
CA ASP A 97 -4.94 11.41 7.42
C ASP A 97 -3.88 10.44 7.97
N GLN A 98 -2.78 10.99 8.48
CA GLN A 98 -1.66 10.27 9.07
C GLN A 98 -1.20 9.02 8.28
N PRO A 99 -0.80 9.16 7.00
CA PRO A 99 -0.30 8.03 6.21
C PRO A 99 0.94 7.36 6.83
N GLU A 100 1.64 8.03 7.74
CA GLU A 100 2.80 7.53 8.49
C GLU A 100 2.50 6.58 9.65
N ASP A 101 1.26 6.51 10.11
CA ASP A 101 0.95 5.80 11.35
C ASP A 101 1.27 4.31 11.24
N ASN A 102 1.97 3.78 12.25
CA ASN A 102 2.48 2.40 12.30
C ASN A 102 3.54 2.05 11.25
N LEU A 103 4.11 3.05 10.56
CA LEU A 103 5.26 2.88 9.66
C LEU A 103 6.56 3.30 10.37
N ASP A 104 7.66 2.63 10.05
CA ASP A 104 8.97 3.07 10.50
C ASP A 104 9.51 4.23 9.64
N ASN A 105 10.42 5.04 10.22
CA ASN A 105 10.99 6.20 9.55
C ASN A 105 11.74 5.86 8.25
N SER A 106 12.35 4.68 8.17
CA SER A 106 13.07 4.24 6.98
C SER A 106 12.08 3.99 5.82
N TYR A 107 10.96 3.33 6.09
CA TYR A 107 9.91 3.09 5.11
C TYR A 107 9.31 4.41 4.63
N ILE A 108 9.02 5.33 5.56
CA ILE A 108 8.48 6.65 5.23
C ILE A 108 9.40 7.37 4.23
N TYR A 109 10.71 7.39 4.51
CA TYR A 109 11.68 8.09 3.67
C TYR A 109 11.91 7.41 2.32
N TYR A 110 12.18 6.10 2.31
CA TYR A 110 12.60 5.41 1.08
C TYR A 110 11.43 5.03 0.16
N ASN A 111 10.23 4.82 0.72
CA ASN A 111 9.09 4.33 -0.04
C ASN A 111 7.95 5.35 -0.13
N LEU A 112 7.36 5.73 1.01
CA LEU A 112 6.14 6.56 1.02
C LEU A 112 6.38 7.91 0.34
N VAL A 113 7.47 8.59 0.71
CA VAL A 113 7.86 9.88 0.10
C VAL A 113 7.99 9.77 -1.42
N LYS A 114 8.61 8.69 -1.92
CA LYS A 114 8.76 8.47 -3.36
C LYS A 114 7.41 8.27 -4.03
N GLN A 115 6.55 7.42 -3.46
CA GLN A 115 5.22 7.16 -4.02
C GLN A 115 4.35 8.42 -4.05
N LEU A 116 4.40 9.24 -3.00
CA LEU A 116 3.68 10.51 -2.96
C LEU A 116 4.15 11.45 -4.06
N ARG A 117 5.47 11.55 -4.29
CA ARG A 117 6.05 12.34 -5.37
C ARG A 117 5.60 11.86 -6.75
N ASP A 118 5.60 10.56 -6.99
CA ASP A 118 5.22 10.00 -8.27
C ASP A 118 3.70 10.14 -8.51
N THR A 119 2.90 10.02 -7.44
CA THR A 119 1.42 10.06 -7.52
C THR A 119 0.89 11.49 -7.65
N LYS A 120 1.53 12.48 -7.00
CA LYS A 120 1.06 13.88 -7.02
C LYS A 120 1.11 14.52 -8.41
N GLU A 121 1.95 14.00 -9.30
CA GLU A 121 2.03 14.45 -10.71
C GLU A 121 0.78 14.04 -11.52
N LYS A 122 0.04 13.03 -11.07
CA LYS A 122 -1.13 12.48 -11.77
C LYS A 122 -2.46 12.89 -11.14
N ARG A 123 -2.48 13.07 -9.82
CA ARG A 123 -3.69 13.45 -9.05
C ARG A 123 -3.36 14.37 -7.88
N GLN A 124 -4.32 15.18 -7.47
CA GLN A 124 -4.17 15.99 -6.26
C GLN A 124 -4.15 15.11 -5.00
N ILE A 125 -3.20 15.36 -4.11
CA ILE A 125 -3.08 14.69 -2.80
C ILE A 125 -3.14 15.75 -1.70
N ILE A 126 -3.99 15.53 -0.71
CA ILE A 126 -4.12 16.33 0.51
C ILE A 126 -3.78 15.42 1.68
N LEU A 127 -2.74 15.78 2.43
CA LEU A 127 -2.24 15.00 3.55
C LEU A 127 -2.35 15.79 4.84
N ALA A 128 -2.91 15.17 5.88
CA ALA A 128 -2.70 15.59 7.26
C ALA A 128 -1.60 14.71 7.84
N THR A 129 -0.52 15.32 8.35
CA THR A 129 0.65 14.60 8.83
C THR A 129 1.32 15.36 9.97
N HIS A 130 1.94 14.62 10.87
CA HIS A 130 2.81 15.13 11.91
C HIS A 130 4.29 14.81 11.65
N ASN A 131 4.60 14.22 10.48
CA ASN A 131 5.95 13.81 10.12
C ASN A 131 6.64 14.85 9.23
N ALA A 132 7.69 15.49 9.76
CA ALA A 132 8.49 16.48 9.03
C ALA A 132 9.05 15.93 7.72
N THR A 133 9.48 14.66 7.70
CA THR A 133 10.05 13.99 6.52
C THR A 133 9.05 13.93 5.38
N ILE A 134 7.78 13.65 5.65
CA ILE A 134 6.74 13.67 4.62
C ILE A 134 6.62 15.07 4.04
N VAL A 135 6.48 16.09 4.89
CA VAL A 135 6.30 17.48 4.45
C VAL A 135 7.49 17.99 3.63
N THR A 136 8.72 17.69 4.05
CA THR A 136 9.92 18.23 3.39
C THR A 136 10.38 17.41 2.20
N ASN A 137 10.30 16.08 2.26
CA ASN A 137 10.90 15.21 1.26
C ASN A 137 9.93 14.77 0.16
N SER A 138 8.61 14.83 0.40
CA SER A 138 7.60 14.60 -0.66
C SER A 138 7.49 15.75 -1.67
N MET A 139 8.26 16.82 -1.48
CA MET A 139 8.21 18.03 -2.32
C MET A 139 6.80 18.65 -2.33
N SER A 140 6.20 18.84 -1.17
CA SER A 140 4.85 19.43 -1.05
C SER A 140 4.76 20.78 -1.77
N ASP A 141 3.70 20.97 -2.55
CA ASP A 141 3.47 22.22 -3.30
C ASP A 141 2.88 23.32 -2.42
N LEU A 142 2.10 22.92 -1.41
CA LEU A 142 1.47 23.79 -0.43
C LEU A 142 1.52 23.13 0.95
N VAL A 143 1.97 23.88 1.96
CA VAL A 143 1.88 23.48 3.36
C VAL A 143 0.90 24.42 4.05
N CYS A 144 -0.08 23.84 4.75
CA CYS A 144 -1.02 24.55 5.62
C CYS A 144 -0.69 24.21 7.06
N VAL A 145 -0.20 25.19 7.82
CA VAL A 145 0.08 25.06 9.25
C VAL A 145 -1.22 25.33 10.00
N MET A 146 -1.74 24.30 10.65
CA MET A 146 -2.94 24.38 11.46
C MET A 146 -2.61 24.82 12.89
N ASP A 147 -3.53 25.56 13.50
CA ASP A 147 -3.50 25.94 14.92
C ASP A 147 -4.91 25.81 15.50
N SER A 148 -5.02 25.75 16.82
CA SER A 148 -6.29 25.46 17.52
C SER A 148 -6.33 26.09 18.91
N ASP A 149 -7.51 26.58 19.30
CA ASP A 149 -7.81 27.01 20.66
C ASP A 149 -8.42 25.88 21.52
N GLY A 150 -8.42 24.64 21.00
CA GLY A 150 -9.07 23.48 21.61
C GLY A 150 -10.57 23.36 21.33
N ARG A 151 -11.18 24.35 20.64
CA ARG A 151 -12.59 24.32 20.20
C ARG A 151 -12.72 24.44 18.69
N ASN A 152 -11.91 25.29 18.07
CA ASN A 152 -11.89 25.54 16.64
C ASN A 152 -10.45 25.42 16.14
N GLY A 153 -10.29 24.84 14.95
CA GLY A 153 -9.03 24.86 14.22
C GLY A 153 -9.06 25.89 13.09
N TRP A 154 -7.92 26.52 12.81
CA TRP A 154 -7.76 27.42 11.67
C TRP A 154 -6.40 27.27 11.02
N ILE A 155 -6.27 27.74 9.78
CA ILE A 155 -4.98 27.84 9.09
C ILE A 155 -4.25 29.05 9.66
N LYS A 156 -3.20 28.82 10.44
CA LYS A 156 -2.34 29.87 10.98
C LYS A 156 -1.47 30.49 9.91
N ARG A 157 -0.88 29.64 9.04
CA ARG A 157 -0.07 30.04 7.89
C ARG A 157 -0.20 29.03 6.78
N TYR A 158 -0.02 29.48 5.54
CA TYR A 158 0.09 28.60 4.39
C TYR A 158 1.11 29.12 3.39
N GLY A 159 1.69 28.23 2.60
CA GLY A 159 2.57 28.60 1.50
C GLY A 159 3.50 27.48 1.07
N TYR A 160 4.39 27.80 0.12
CA TYR A 160 5.38 26.86 -0.37
C TYR A 160 6.41 26.52 0.74
N PRO A 161 6.77 25.25 0.95
CA PRO A 161 7.77 24.85 1.96
C PRO A 161 9.17 25.41 1.72
N GLY A 162 9.46 25.93 0.53
CA GLY A 162 10.69 26.68 0.27
C GLY A 162 10.77 28.04 0.99
N ASN A 163 9.63 28.65 1.35
CA ASN A 163 9.56 29.95 1.99
C ASN A 163 10.10 29.89 3.43
N LYS A 164 10.98 30.83 3.80
CA LYS A 164 11.59 30.92 5.13
C LYS A 164 10.56 30.95 6.27
N ILE A 165 9.42 31.59 6.04
CA ILE A 165 8.33 31.66 7.03
C ILE A 165 7.75 30.27 7.28
N ILE A 166 7.47 29.52 6.21
CA ILE A 166 6.91 28.15 6.30
C ILE A 166 7.92 27.18 6.88
N LYS A 167 9.20 27.25 6.47
CA LYS A 167 10.28 26.44 7.07
C LYS A 167 10.36 26.63 8.59
N LYS A 168 10.22 27.87 9.06
CA LYS A 168 10.23 28.16 10.50
C LYS A 168 9.06 27.51 11.21
N GLU A 169 7.85 27.58 10.65
CA GLU A 169 6.70 26.89 11.24
C GLU A 169 6.85 25.37 11.19
N ILE A 170 7.38 24.78 10.12
CA ILE A 170 7.65 23.33 10.03
C ILE A 170 8.57 22.89 11.18
N VAL A 171 9.69 23.59 11.39
CA VAL A 171 10.61 23.29 12.50
C VAL A 171 9.92 23.47 13.87
N ASN A 172 9.10 24.50 14.03
CA ASN A 172 8.41 24.76 15.28
C ASN A 172 7.35 23.70 15.61
N CYS A 173 6.55 23.29 14.63
CA CYS A 173 5.43 22.38 14.83
C CYS A 173 5.86 20.91 14.80
N LEU A 174 6.75 20.52 13.89
CA LEU A 174 7.07 19.10 13.63
C LEU A 174 8.40 18.65 14.25
N GLU A 175 9.33 19.58 14.54
CA GLU A 175 10.64 19.26 15.13
C GLU A 175 10.77 19.68 16.60
N GLY A 176 9.69 20.21 17.19
CA GLY A 176 9.67 20.67 18.59
C GLY A 176 10.41 21.99 18.81
N GLY A 177 10.64 22.78 17.76
CA GLY A 177 11.29 24.08 17.84
C GLY A 177 12.75 24.08 17.40
N ILE A 178 13.26 25.30 17.18
CA ILE A 178 14.62 25.55 16.67
C ILE A 178 15.69 24.97 17.60
N GLU A 179 15.53 25.11 18.91
CA GLU A 179 16.52 24.63 19.88
C GLU A 179 16.55 23.09 19.96
N SER A 180 15.39 22.44 19.93
CA SER A 180 15.27 20.97 19.81
C SER A 180 15.98 20.46 18.55
N PHE A 181 15.71 21.10 17.40
CA PHE A 181 16.32 20.72 16.14
C PHE A 181 17.85 20.89 16.14
N LYS A 182 18.37 22.02 16.63
CA LYS A 182 19.82 22.25 16.76
C LYS A 182 20.48 21.21 17.68
N HIS A 183 19.84 20.86 18.79
CA HIS A 183 20.37 19.84 19.70
C HIS A 183 20.48 18.48 19.01
N LYS A 184 19.46 18.05 18.25
CA LYS A 184 19.53 16.84 17.41
C LYS A 184 20.70 16.90 16.42
N GLN A 185 20.87 18.03 15.73
CA GLN A 185 21.98 18.20 14.79
C GLN A 185 23.35 18.05 15.46
N GLU A 186 23.52 18.57 16.68
CA GLU A 186 24.79 18.43 17.41
C GLU A 186 25.03 16.99 17.86
N ILE A 187 24.00 16.27 18.34
CA ILE A 187 24.11 14.85 18.70
C ILE A 187 24.56 14.00 17.49
N TYR A 188 23.96 14.22 16.32
CA TYR A 188 24.25 13.43 15.12
C TYR A 188 25.48 13.89 14.34
N LYS A 189 26.14 14.97 14.76
CA LYS A 189 27.23 15.61 14.02
C LYS A 189 28.42 14.69 13.71
N GLU A 190 28.69 13.72 14.58
CA GLU A 190 29.79 12.76 14.40
C GLU A 190 29.54 11.76 13.26
N VAL A 191 28.27 11.46 12.97
CA VAL A 191 27.86 10.49 11.93
C VAL A 191 27.38 11.14 10.63
N LEU A 192 27.27 12.48 10.60
CA LEU A 192 26.85 13.27 9.44
C LEU A 192 28.02 13.80 8.59
N LYS A 193 29.26 13.50 8.97
CA LYS A 193 30.49 13.95 8.28
C LYS A 193 31.01 12.93 7.27
#